data_AF-A0A7Z9LHH2-F1
#
_entry.id   AF-A0A7Z9LHH2-F1
#
_cell.length_a   1.000
_cell.length_b   1.000
_cell.length_c   1.000
_cell.angle_alpha   90.00
_cell.angle_beta   90.00
_cell.angle_gamma   90.00
#
_symmetry.space_group_name_H-M   'P 1'
#
loop_
_entity.id
_entity.type
_entity.pdbx_description
1 polymer ?
#
loop_
_entity_poly.entity_id
_entity_poly.type
_entity_poly.pdbx_seq_one_letter_code
_entity_poly.pdbx_strand_id
1 'polypeptide(L)'
;PDLLAQLDGREVQLIHEKHVLHTSGLTVKRIEPDWRNELLSLITNPNVAYVLMLIGIYGLIFEFATPGTLLPGIVGAVSLVLSLYAFQVLPISYAGLALMLFGLALMIAEVFAPSFGVLGIGGGLAFIIGSIFLMDTDAPGYGLSPVLVGVLGVANLAFFAFVLGAVFQARKRPVVSGAQTMVGSKAVALEAFEVEGQVRTKGEIWQARSPVPVEAEQALKITGTDGLVLLVKPLNSKEEI
;
A
#
# COMPACT_ATOMS: atom_id res chain seq x y z
N PRO A 1 -10.48 -33.42 34.17
CA PRO A 1 -10.78 -34.36 35.28
C PRO A 1 -12.05 -33.99 36.05
N ASP A 2 -12.24 -32.71 36.40
CA ASP A 2 -13.39 -32.23 37.18
C ASP A 2 -14.75 -32.45 36.47
N LEU A 3 -14.81 -32.18 35.16
CA LEU A 3 -16.02 -32.44 34.35
C LEU A 3 -16.44 -33.93 34.37
N LEU A 4 -15.50 -34.87 34.37
CA LEU A 4 -15.80 -36.31 34.38
C LEU A 4 -16.33 -36.79 35.73
N ALA A 5 -15.94 -36.13 36.83
CA ALA A 5 -16.52 -36.39 38.14
C ALA A 5 -17.93 -35.81 38.26
N GLN A 6 -18.18 -34.64 37.64
CA GLN A 6 -19.50 -33.99 37.66
C GLN A 6 -20.54 -34.66 36.72
N LEU A 7 -20.08 -35.42 35.72
CA LEU A 7 -20.94 -36.15 34.78
C LEU A 7 -21.27 -37.57 35.27
N ASP A 8 -20.54 -38.09 36.25
CA ASP A 8 -20.76 -39.44 36.78
C ASP A 8 -22.13 -39.53 37.47
N GLY A 9 -22.93 -40.52 37.09
CA GLY A 9 -24.30 -40.72 37.58
C GLY A 9 -25.36 -39.84 36.93
N ARG A 10 -25.03 -38.98 35.95
CA ARG A 10 -26.07 -38.24 35.19
C ARG A 10 -26.79 -39.16 34.20
N GLU A 11 -28.13 -39.04 34.16
CA GLU A 11 -28.94 -39.63 33.10
C GLU A 11 -28.87 -38.77 31.83
N VAL A 12 -28.50 -39.39 30.71
CA VAL A 12 -28.60 -38.80 29.37
C VAL A 12 -29.64 -39.55 28.54
N GLN A 13 -30.40 -38.80 27.76
CA GLN A 13 -31.41 -39.34 26.86
C GLN A 13 -30.76 -39.62 25.52
N LEU A 14 -30.51 -40.89 25.22
CA LEU A 14 -30.14 -41.36 23.88
C LEU A 14 -31.43 -41.53 23.05
N ILE A 15 -31.27 -41.59 21.73
CA ILE A 15 -32.39 -41.57 20.75
C ILE A 15 -33.48 -42.60 21.09
N HIS A 16 -33.15 -43.72 21.74
CA HIS A 16 -34.10 -44.78 22.09
C HIS A 16 -34.06 -45.24 23.55
N GLU A 17 -33.22 -44.67 24.42
CA GLU A 17 -33.11 -45.12 25.81
C GLU A 17 -32.50 -44.07 26.74
N LYS A 18 -32.81 -44.18 28.04
CA LYS A 18 -32.10 -43.42 29.07
C LYS A 18 -30.88 -44.20 29.51
N HIS A 19 -29.71 -43.57 29.46
CA HIS A 19 -28.45 -44.18 29.85
C HIS A 19 -27.82 -43.36 30.99
N VAL A 20 -27.42 -44.04 32.06
CA VAL A 20 -26.68 -43.40 33.16
C VAL A 20 -25.20 -43.38 32.78
N LEU A 21 -24.58 -42.20 32.83
CA LEU A 21 -23.16 -42.05 32.55
C LEU A 21 -22.34 -42.60 33.72
N HIS A 22 -21.53 -43.62 33.46
CA HIS A 22 -20.52 -44.13 34.39
C HIS A 22 -19.13 -43.65 33.93
N THR A 23 -18.71 -42.49 34.43
CA THR A 23 -17.47 -41.83 34.05
C THR A 23 -16.38 -41.90 35.12
N SER A 24 -16.71 -42.39 36.32
CA SER A 24 -15.73 -42.65 37.37
C SER A 24 -14.75 -43.76 36.99
N GLY A 25 -13.45 -43.51 37.19
CA GLY A 25 -12.39 -44.48 36.89
C GLY A 25 -12.04 -44.66 35.41
N LEU A 26 -12.66 -43.89 34.49
CA LEU A 26 -12.31 -43.95 33.07
C LEU A 26 -10.88 -43.43 32.83
N THR A 27 -10.13 -44.18 32.03
CA THR A 27 -8.78 -43.75 31.61
C THR A 27 -8.90 -42.72 30.49
N VAL A 28 -8.51 -41.48 30.78
CA VAL A 28 -8.53 -40.39 29.79
C VAL A 28 -7.41 -40.61 28.78
N LYS A 29 -7.77 -41.02 27.56
CA LYS A 29 -6.84 -41.05 26.43
C LYS A 29 -6.86 -39.69 25.74
N ARG A 30 -5.80 -38.91 25.92
CA ARG A 30 -5.62 -37.64 25.20
C ARG A 30 -5.26 -37.97 23.76
N ILE A 31 -6.09 -37.56 22.82
CA ILE A 31 -5.78 -37.62 21.38
C ILE A 31 -5.20 -36.25 21.03
N GLU A 32 -3.92 -36.21 20.73
CA GLU A 32 -3.29 -34.99 20.22
C GLU A 32 -3.68 -34.79 18.75
N PRO A 33 -3.79 -33.54 18.29
CA PRO A 33 -4.03 -33.27 16.87
C PRO A 33 -2.84 -33.78 16.05
N ASP A 34 -3.10 -34.59 15.02
CA ASP A 34 -2.10 -34.89 14.00
C ASP A 34 -1.74 -33.63 13.20
N TRP A 35 -0.57 -33.59 12.54
CA TRP A 35 -0.10 -32.43 11.75
C TRP A 35 -1.13 -31.89 10.75
N ARG A 36 -1.96 -32.78 10.18
CA ARG A 36 -3.05 -32.42 9.28
C ARG A 36 -4.15 -31.64 10.02
N ASN A 37 -4.54 -32.10 11.20
CA ASN A 37 -5.56 -31.43 12.01
C ASN A 37 -5.03 -30.12 12.57
N GLU A 38 -3.74 -30.03 12.87
CA GLU A 38 -3.07 -28.80 13.27
C GLU A 38 -3.06 -27.78 12.12
N LEU A 39 -2.69 -28.20 10.90
CA LEU A 39 -2.77 -27.36 9.70
C LEU A 39 -4.20 -26.93 9.38
N LEU A 40 -5.17 -27.84 9.49
CA LEU A 40 -6.58 -27.52 9.30
C LEU A 40 -7.03 -26.49 10.36
N SER A 41 -6.64 -26.66 11.63
CA SER A 41 -6.99 -25.70 12.68
C SER A 41 -6.40 -24.31 12.45
N LEU A 42 -5.19 -24.23 11.85
CA LEU A 42 -4.56 -22.98 11.44
C LEU A 42 -5.31 -22.31 10.28
N ILE A 43 -5.66 -23.08 9.25
CA ILE A 43 -6.37 -22.54 8.07
C ILE A 43 -7.80 -22.14 8.43
N THR A 44 -8.46 -22.87 9.32
CA THR A 44 -9.81 -22.59 9.80
C THR A 44 -9.83 -21.49 10.87
N ASN A 45 -8.68 -20.92 11.25
CA ASN A 45 -8.63 -19.78 12.17
C ASN A 45 -8.91 -18.46 11.41
N PRO A 46 -9.98 -17.72 11.75
CA PRO A 46 -10.33 -16.44 11.12
C PRO A 46 -9.18 -15.44 11.03
N ASN A 47 -8.41 -15.35 12.12
CA ASN A 47 -7.34 -14.37 12.24
C ASN A 47 -6.17 -14.72 11.31
N VAL A 48 -5.87 -16.01 11.17
CA VAL A 48 -4.82 -16.49 10.26
C VAL A 48 -5.24 -16.27 8.81
N ALA A 49 -6.48 -16.61 8.46
CA ALA A 49 -7.04 -16.36 7.13
C ALA A 49 -6.98 -14.86 6.77
N TYR A 50 -7.35 -13.98 7.71
CA TYR A 50 -7.27 -12.53 7.54
C TYR A 50 -5.83 -12.03 7.32
N VAL A 51 -4.86 -12.53 8.10
CA VAL A 51 -3.44 -12.18 7.93
C VAL A 51 -2.91 -12.66 6.57
N LEU A 52 -3.24 -13.89 6.15
CA LEU A 52 -2.85 -14.44 4.85
C LEU A 52 -3.43 -13.60 3.69
N MET A 53 -4.67 -13.13 3.83
CA MET A 53 -5.30 -12.23 2.86
C MET A 53 -4.53 -10.91 2.76
N LEU A 54 -4.18 -10.28 3.89
CA LEU A 54 -3.42 -9.02 3.89
C LEU A 54 -2.04 -9.20 3.25
N ILE A 55 -1.31 -10.26 3.61
CA ILE A 55 -0.05 -10.62 2.97
C ILE A 55 -0.26 -10.81 1.46
N GLY A 56 -1.38 -11.43 1.08
CA GLY A 56 -1.77 -11.65 -0.31
C GLY A 56 -1.89 -10.36 -1.10
N ILE A 57 -2.73 -9.46 -0.57
CA ILE A 57 -2.99 -8.14 -1.14
C ILE A 57 -1.70 -7.32 -1.24
N TYR A 58 -0.93 -7.21 -0.15
CA TYR A 58 0.29 -6.41 -0.16
C TYR A 58 1.38 -7.01 -1.04
N GLY A 59 1.53 -8.33 -1.08
CA GLY A 59 2.48 -9.00 -1.97
C GLY A 59 2.21 -8.67 -3.44
N LEU A 60 0.94 -8.69 -3.85
CA LEU A 60 0.54 -8.27 -5.19
C LEU A 60 0.81 -6.77 -5.42
N ILE A 61 0.46 -5.90 -4.47
CA ILE A 61 0.74 -4.46 -4.58
C ILE A 61 2.24 -4.20 -4.74
N PHE A 62 3.09 -4.88 -3.97
CA PHE A 62 4.55 -4.73 -4.07
C PHE A 62 5.10 -5.21 -5.41
N GLU A 63 4.59 -6.31 -5.96
CA GLU A 63 4.95 -6.77 -7.31
C GLU A 63 4.59 -5.72 -8.38
N PHE A 64 3.39 -5.13 -8.28
CA PHE A 64 2.96 -4.07 -9.20
C PHE A 64 3.77 -2.78 -9.04
N ALA A 65 4.18 -2.44 -7.81
CA ALA A 65 4.95 -1.23 -7.53
C ALA A 65 6.42 -1.37 -7.94
N THR A 66 7.00 -2.58 -7.83
CA THR A 66 8.40 -2.88 -8.15
C THR A 66 8.45 -4.06 -9.14
N PRO A 67 8.18 -3.82 -10.43
CA PRO A 67 8.15 -4.88 -11.42
C PRO A 67 9.50 -5.60 -11.51
N GLY A 68 9.49 -6.93 -11.51
CA GLY A 68 10.66 -7.77 -11.75
C GLY A 68 11.21 -8.52 -10.54
N THR A 69 10.61 -8.39 -9.36
CA THR A 69 11.04 -9.14 -8.16
C THR A 69 10.40 -10.52 -8.04
N LEU A 70 9.24 -10.78 -8.66
CA LEU A 70 8.48 -12.03 -8.80
C LEU A 70 8.07 -12.75 -7.49
N LEU A 71 8.96 -12.79 -6.50
CA LEU A 71 8.80 -13.29 -5.15
C LEU A 71 7.57 -12.71 -4.43
N PRO A 72 7.40 -11.38 -4.31
CA PRO A 72 6.24 -10.84 -3.60
C PRO A 72 4.94 -11.16 -4.33
N GLY A 73 4.94 -11.22 -5.67
CA GLY A 73 3.80 -11.66 -6.46
C GLY A 73 3.40 -13.11 -6.20
N ILE A 74 4.36 -14.04 -6.18
CA ILE A 74 4.08 -15.48 -5.94
C ILE A 74 3.62 -15.70 -4.49
N VAL A 75 4.33 -15.13 -3.51
CA VAL A 75 3.95 -15.24 -2.10
C VAL A 75 2.55 -14.65 -1.89
N GLY A 76 2.29 -13.49 -2.50
CA GLY A 76 0.99 -12.83 -2.43
C GLY A 76 -0.13 -13.65 -3.06
N ALA A 77 0.07 -14.20 -4.26
CA ALA A 77 -0.92 -15.01 -4.94
C ALA A 77 -1.26 -16.28 -4.14
N VAL A 78 -0.25 -16.99 -3.63
CA VAL A 78 -0.46 -18.21 -2.84
C VAL A 78 -1.20 -17.92 -1.55
N SER A 79 -0.80 -16.88 -0.80
CA SER A 79 -1.45 -16.54 0.46
C SER A 79 -2.89 -16.06 0.25
N LEU A 80 -3.16 -15.35 -0.85
CA LEU A 80 -4.52 -14.93 -1.22
C LEU A 80 -5.43 -16.12 -1.55
N VAL A 81 -4.94 -17.09 -2.32
CA VAL A 81 -5.70 -18.32 -2.64
C VAL A 81 -6.00 -19.11 -1.36
N LEU A 82 -5.02 -19.25 -0.46
CA LEU A 82 -5.21 -19.92 0.82
C LEU A 82 -6.22 -19.20 1.72
N SER A 83 -6.20 -17.86 1.77
CA SER A 83 -7.19 -17.12 2.55
C SER A 83 -8.60 -17.24 1.98
N LEU A 84 -8.75 -17.21 0.65
CA LEU A 84 -10.04 -17.39 -0.01
C LEU A 84 -10.62 -18.77 0.27
N TYR A 85 -9.79 -19.82 0.24
CA TYR A 85 -10.20 -21.17 0.63
C TYR A 85 -10.63 -21.23 2.10
N ALA A 86 -9.86 -20.63 3.01
CA ALA A 86 -10.24 -20.55 4.42
C ALA A 86 -11.60 -19.85 4.63
N PHE A 87 -11.82 -18.73 3.92
CA PHE A 87 -13.07 -18.00 3.96
C PHE A 87 -14.25 -18.78 3.40
N GLN A 88 -14.06 -19.64 2.40
CA GLN A 88 -15.12 -20.51 1.90
C GLN A 88 -15.65 -21.48 2.98
N VAL A 89 -14.78 -21.91 3.90
CA VAL A 89 -15.12 -22.84 4.99
C VAL A 89 -15.73 -22.09 6.19
N LEU A 90 -15.49 -20.78 6.29
CA LEU A 90 -15.99 -19.92 7.35
C LEU A 90 -17.34 -19.29 6.97
N PRO A 91 -18.23 -19.00 7.94
CA PRO A 91 -19.46 -18.25 7.70
C PRO A 91 -19.11 -16.77 7.46
N ILE A 92 -18.66 -16.45 6.25
CA ILE A 92 -18.30 -15.08 5.86
C ILE A 92 -19.48 -14.34 5.23
N SER A 93 -19.58 -13.05 5.52
CA SER A 93 -20.45 -12.15 4.79
C SER A 93 -19.79 -11.75 3.47
N TYR A 94 -20.35 -12.21 2.35
CA TYR A 94 -19.91 -11.78 1.02
C TYR A 94 -20.05 -10.27 0.81
N ALA A 95 -20.98 -9.61 1.52
CA ALA A 95 -21.10 -8.15 1.49
C ALA A 95 -19.90 -7.47 2.16
N GLY A 96 -19.44 -7.99 3.31
CA GLY A 96 -18.23 -7.52 3.98
C GLY A 96 -17.00 -7.68 3.09
N LEU A 97 -16.82 -8.88 2.49
CA LEU A 97 -15.73 -9.16 1.57
C LEU A 97 -15.73 -8.23 0.34
N ALA A 98 -16.89 -8.04 -0.29
CA ALA A 98 -17.03 -7.16 -1.44
C ALA A 98 -16.67 -5.71 -1.08
N LEU A 99 -17.13 -5.22 0.06
CA LEU A 99 -16.85 -3.87 0.53
C LEU A 99 -15.36 -3.67 0.85
N MET A 100 -14.68 -4.69 1.40
CA MET A 100 -13.23 -4.68 1.60
C MET A 100 -12.47 -4.58 0.28
N LEU A 101 -12.77 -5.45 -0.67
CA LEU A 101 -12.12 -5.46 -1.98
C LEU A 101 -12.37 -4.14 -2.72
N PHE A 102 -13.57 -3.59 -2.61
CA PHE A 102 -13.90 -2.28 -3.15
C PHE A 102 -13.08 -1.16 -2.50
N GLY A 103 -12.99 -1.15 -1.16
CA GLY A 103 -12.17 -0.17 -0.43
C GLY A 103 -10.70 -0.23 -0.84
N LEU A 104 -10.15 -1.43 -1.00
CA LEU A 104 -8.81 -1.64 -1.51
C LEU A 104 -8.65 -1.12 -2.95
N ALA A 105 -9.60 -1.42 -3.84
CA ALA A 105 -9.57 -0.94 -5.21
C ALA A 105 -9.59 0.59 -5.29
N LEU A 106 -10.36 1.27 -4.43
CA LEU A 106 -10.36 2.73 -4.33
C LEU A 106 -9.01 3.28 -3.82
N MET A 107 -8.40 2.61 -2.84
CA MET A 107 -7.06 2.96 -2.35
C MET A 107 -5.99 2.82 -3.45
N ILE A 108 -6.07 1.75 -4.25
CA ILE A 108 -5.20 1.56 -5.41
C ILE A 108 -5.48 2.64 -6.48
N ALA A 109 -6.74 2.94 -6.75
CA ALA A 109 -7.13 3.96 -7.71
C ALA A 109 -6.58 5.36 -7.36
N GLU A 110 -6.52 5.71 -6.07
CA GLU A 110 -5.91 6.97 -5.61
C GLU A 110 -4.43 7.10 -6.02
N VAL A 111 -3.69 5.99 -6.13
CA VAL A 111 -2.28 5.99 -6.56
C VAL A 111 -2.16 6.41 -8.04
N PHE A 112 -3.07 5.93 -8.88
CA PHE A 112 -3.06 6.20 -10.32
C PHE A 112 -3.75 7.53 -10.68
N ALA A 113 -4.82 7.88 -9.96
CA ALA A 113 -5.60 9.10 -10.13
C ALA A 113 -5.71 9.85 -8.79
N PRO A 114 -4.69 10.63 -8.40
CA PRO A 114 -4.67 11.33 -7.11
C PRO A 114 -5.82 12.33 -7.02
N SER A 115 -6.81 12.02 -6.17
CA SER A 115 -8.05 12.78 -6.02
C SER A 115 -8.02 13.72 -4.81
N PHE A 116 -6.82 14.16 -4.40
CA PHE A 116 -6.56 14.85 -3.12
C PHE A 116 -6.79 13.98 -1.88
N GLY A 117 -6.69 12.65 -2.01
CA GLY A 117 -6.84 11.69 -0.90
C GLY A 117 -8.27 11.26 -0.61
N VAL A 118 -9.26 11.71 -1.38
CA VAL A 118 -10.68 11.37 -1.16
C VAL A 118 -10.92 9.87 -1.39
N LEU A 119 -10.44 9.31 -2.51
CA LEU A 119 -10.56 7.86 -2.77
C LEU A 119 -9.75 7.05 -1.77
N GLY A 120 -8.59 7.57 -1.34
CA GLY A 120 -7.75 6.94 -0.32
C GLY A 120 -8.43 6.82 1.04
N ILE A 121 -8.98 7.92 1.56
CA ILE A 121 -9.67 7.94 2.86
C ILE A 121 -10.99 7.16 2.78
N GLY A 122 -11.77 7.39 1.73
CA GLY A 122 -13.03 6.66 1.50
C GLY A 122 -12.80 5.16 1.34
N GLY A 123 -11.76 4.77 0.60
CA GLY A 123 -11.35 3.38 0.44
C GLY A 123 -10.88 2.74 1.75
N GLY A 124 -10.09 3.45 2.55
CA GLY A 124 -9.67 2.98 3.88
C GLY A 124 -10.84 2.77 4.83
N LEU A 125 -11.81 3.70 4.85
CA LEU A 125 -13.04 3.54 5.66
C LEU A 125 -13.89 2.36 5.18
N ALA A 126 -14.09 2.23 3.87
CA ALA A 126 -14.80 1.10 3.28
C ALA A 126 -14.12 -0.24 3.61
N PHE A 127 -12.79 -0.28 3.57
CA PHE A 127 -12.01 -1.45 3.95
C PHE A 127 -12.22 -1.85 5.41
N ILE A 128 -12.18 -0.87 6.34
CA ILE A 128 -12.41 -1.12 7.77
C ILE A 128 -13.84 -1.62 8.02
N ILE A 129 -14.84 -0.94 7.44
CA ILE A 129 -16.25 -1.33 7.58
C ILE A 129 -16.47 -2.73 7.01
N GLY A 130 -15.94 -3.02 5.82
CA GLY A 130 -16.00 -4.35 5.22
C GLY A 130 -15.34 -5.43 6.10
N SER A 131 -14.22 -5.10 6.75
CA SER A 131 -13.50 -6.01 7.65
C SER A 131 -14.31 -6.34 8.90
N ILE A 132 -15.05 -5.38 9.43
CA ILE A 132 -15.95 -5.59 10.58
C ILE A 132 -17.11 -6.51 10.19
N PHE A 133 -17.69 -6.28 9.01
CA PHE A 133 -18.81 -7.08 8.52
C PHE A 133 -18.39 -8.43 7.92
N LEU A 134 -17.10 -8.72 7.77
CA LEU A 134 -16.61 -9.91 7.06
C LEU A 134 -17.04 -11.23 7.73
N MET A 135 -17.14 -11.26 9.06
CA MET A 135 -17.42 -12.47 9.83
C MET A 135 -18.86 -12.48 10.35
N ASP A 136 -19.64 -13.51 10.02
CA ASP A 136 -21.00 -13.67 10.55
C ASP A 136 -20.93 -14.18 12.00
N THR A 137 -21.43 -13.38 12.95
CA THR A 137 -21.17 -13.52 14.40
C THR A 137 -22.00 -14.58 15.13
N ASP A 138 -22.85 -15.33 14.43
CA ASP A 138 -23.81 -16.25 15.05
C ASP A 138 -23.19 -17.60 15.50
N ALA A 139 -21.90 -17.84 15.23
CA ALA A 139 -21.17 -19.04 15.65
C ALA A 139 -20.25 -18.79 16.86
N PRO A 140 -20.56 -19.31 18.08
CA PRO A 140 -19.71 -19.14 19.25
C PRO A 140 -18.34 -19.79 19.03
N GLY A 141 -17.27 -18.99 19.17
CA GLY A 141 -15.88 -19.43 19.00
C GLY A 141 -15.23 -19.08 17.65
N TYR A 142 -16.00 -18.56 16.68
CA TYR A 142 -15.52 -18.19 15.34
C TYR A 142 -15.50 -16.67 15.08
N GLY A 143 -15.64 -15.83 16.10
CA GLY A 143 -15.56 -14.37 15.95
C GLY A 143 -14.14 -13.89 15.64
N LEU A 144 -14.00 -13.00 14.65
CA LEU A 144 -12.76 -12.26 14.40
C LEU A 144 -12.49 -11.35 15.61
N SER A 145 -11.25 -11.33 16.15
CA SER A 145 -10.97 -10.55 17.36
C SER A 145 -11.13 -9.05 17.08
N PRO A 146 -12.01 -8.31 17.79
CA PRO A 146 -12.20 -6.88 17.57
C PRO A 146 -10.91 -6.06 17.77
N VAL A 147 -10.03 -6.55 18.66
CA VAL A 147 -8.70 -5.96 18.90
C VAL A 147 -7.82 -6.12 17.67
N LEU A 148 -7.83 -7.29 17.01
CA LEU A 148 -7.04 -7.54 15.82
C LEU A 148 -7.51 -6.66 14.64
N VAL A 149 -8.83 -6.55 14.46
CA VAL A 149 -9.44 -5.65 13.46
C VAL A 149 -9.05 -4.20 13.71
N GLY A 150 -9.13 -3.74 14.97
CA GLY A 150 -8.74 -2.39 15.37
C GLY A 150 -7.26 -2.11 15.11
N VAL A 151 -6.37 -2.99 15.56
CA VAL A 151 -4.91 -2.82 15.40
C VAL A 151 -4.51 -2.82 13.91
N LEU A 152 -5.01 -3.78 13.12
CA LEU A 152 -4.67 -3.88 11.70
C LEU A 152 -5.32 -2.76 10.87
N GLY A 153 -6.52 -2.30 11.25
CA GLY A 153 -7.18 -1.15 10.65
C GLY A 153 -6.40 0.15 10.89
N VAL A 154 -5.96 0.41 12.13
CA VAL A 154 -5.12 1.57 12.46
C VAL A 154 -3.77 1.49 11.74
N ALA A 155 -3.13 0.32 11.72
CA ALA A 155 -1.87 0.12 11.00
C ALA A 155 -2.01 0.40 9.50
N ASN A 156 -3.12 -0.03 8.88
CA ASN A 156 -3.44 0.26 7.49
C ASN A 156 -3.59 1.77 7.23
N LEU A 157 -4.39 2.45 8.05
CA LEU A 157 -4.58 3.90 7.94
C LEU A 157 -3.27 4.66 8.11
N ALA A 158 -2.44 4.26 9.09
CA ALA A 158 -1.14 4.86 9.33
C ALA A 158 -0.17 4.64 8.15
N PHE A 159 -0.11 3.41 7.61
CA PHE A 159 0.69 3.11 6.42
C PHE A 159 0.24 3.93 5.22
N PHE A 160 -1.07 4.04 5.00
CA PHE A 160 -1.60 4.81 3.89
C PHE A 160 -1.35 6.32 4.05
N ALA A 161 -1.53 6.86 5.25
CA ALA A 161 -1.18 8.24 5.57
C ALA A 161 0.31 8.52 5.37
N PHE A 162 1.18 7.57 5.72
CA PHE A 162 2.62 7.65 5.47
C PHE A 162 2.93 7.66 3.97
N VAL A 163 2.35 6.74 3.18
CA VAL A 163 2.55 6.67 1.73
C VAL A 163 2.07 7.96 1.06
N LEU A 164 0.87 8.44 1.40
CA LEU A 164 0.35 9.72 0.90
C LEU A 164 1.27 10.89 1.29
N GLY A 165 1.73 10.94 2.54
CA GLY A 165 2.68 11.93 3.01
C GLY A 165 3.99 11.91 2.22
N ALA A 166 4.55 10.73 1.97
CA ALA A 166 5.75 10.54 1.18
C ALA A 166 5.55 10.96 -0.29
N VAL A 167 4.42 10.61 -0.89
CA VAL A 167 4.07 11.02 -2.27
C VAL A 167 3.89 12.53 -2.37
N PHE A 168 3.17 13.15 -1.43
CA PHE A 168 3.02 14.61 -1.38
C PHE A 168 4.37 15.31 -1.18
N GLN A 169 5.22 14.77 -0.30
CA GLN A 169 6.55 15.32 -0.05
C GLN A 169 7.48 15.17 -1.27
N ALA A 170 7.38 14.06 -2.00
CA ALA A 170 8.10 13.82 -3.24
C ALA A 170 7.63 14.77 -4.36
N ARG A 171 6.32 15.06 -4.44
CA ARG A 171 5.76 16.01 -5.41
C ARG A 171 6.03 17.48 -5.06
N LYS A 172 6.25 17.80 -3.77
CA LYS A 172 6.68 19.12 -3.31
C LYS A 172 8.19 19.35 -3.49
N ARG A 173 8.97 18.33 -3.84
CA ARG A 173 10.37 18.57 -4.21
C ARG A 173 10.36 19.36 -5.52
N PRO A 174 10.93 20.58 -5.54
CA PRO A 174 11.05 21.33 -6.78
C PRO A 174 11.77 20.45 -7.81
N VAL A 175 11.37 20.54 -9.08
CA VAL A 175 12.04 19.81 -10.17
C VAL A 175 13.45 20.38 -10.28
N VAL A 176 14.42 19.74 -9.64
CA VAL A 176 15.83 20.20 -9.58
C VAL A 176 16.62 19.79 -10.83
N SER A 177 15.96 19.38 -11.91
CA SER A 177 16.59 18.99 -13.18
C SER A 177 15.96 19.72 -14.36
N GLY A 178 16.77 20.52 -15.06
CA GLY A 178 16.40 21.19 -16.32
C GLY A 178 16.75 22.69 -16.36
N ALA A 179 16.49 23.32 -17.51
CA ALA A 179 16.86 24.69 -17.87
C ALA A 179 16.54 25.76 -16.78
N GLN A 180 15.55 25.51 -15.92
CA GLN A 180 15.19 26.41 -14.81
C GLN A 180 16.29 26.58 -13.75
N THR A 181 17.19 25.60 -13.54
CA THR A 181 18.37 25.79 -12.65
C THR A 181 19.47 26.63 -13.28
N MET A 182 19.34 26.96 -14.57
CA MET A 182 20.29 27.77 -15.31
C MET A 182 19.97 29.26 -15.18
N VAL A 183 18.75 29.62 -14.77
CA VAL A 183 18.36 31.02 -14.50
C VAL A 183 19.24 31.60 -13.40
N GLY A 184 19.88 32.74 -13.68
CA GLY A 184 20.85 33.39 -12.81
C GLY A 184 22.30 32.93 -13.00
N SER A 185 22.55 31.82 -13.72
CA SER A 185 23.90 31.34 -14.02
C SER A 185 24.55 32.14 -15.17
N LYS A 186 25.89 32.09 -15.25
CA LYS A 186 26.66 32.64 -16.36
C LYS A 186 26.66 31.66 -17.54
N ALA A 187 26.63 32.20 -18.75
CA ALA A 187 26.82 31.49 -20.01
C ALA A 187 27.84 32.23 -20.88
N VAL A 188 28.44 31.52 -21.83
CA VAL A 188 29.38 32.10 -22.80
C VAL A 188 28.85 31.85 -24.20
N ALA A 189 28.75 32.89 -25.03
CA ALA A 189 28.37 32.75 -26.43
C ALA A 189 29.42 31.95 -27.21
N LEU A 190 28.99 30.94 -27.99
CA LEU A 190 29.90 30.18 -28.85
C LEU A 190 30.11 30.86 -30.20
N GLU A 191 29.14 31.67 -30.62
CA GLU A 191 29.11 32.39 -31.89
C GLU A 191 28.50 33.77 -31.67
N ALA A 192 28.72 34.69 -32.63
CA ALA A 192 28.03 35.97 -32.63
C ALA A 192 26.62 35.78 -33.19
N PHE A 193 25.61 36.36 -32.52
CA PHE A 193 24.22 36.26 -32.95
C PHE A 193 23.41 37.51 -32.59
N GLU A 194 22.44 37.87 -33.44
CA GLU A 194 21.59 39.03 -33.22
C GLU A 194 20.33 38.72 -32.40
N VAL A 195 19.71 37.56 -32.65
CA VAL A 195 18.44 37.17 -32.02
C VAL A 195 18.56 35.79 -31.35
N GLU A 196 19.00 34.77 -32.09
CA GLU A 196 19.18 33.40 -31.60
C GLU A 196 20.55 32.84 -31.95
N GLY A 197 21.14 32.09 -31.01
CA GLY A 197 22.42 31.42 -31.21
C GLY A 197 22.73 30.45 -30.08
N GLN A 198 23.93 29.86 -30.10
CA GLN A 198 24.31 28.86 -29.10
C GLN A 198 25.20 29.43 -27.99
N VAL A 199 24.91 29.02 -26.76
CA VAL A 199 25.69 29.40 -25.57
C VAL A 199 26.12 28.16 -24.80
N ARG A 200 27.30 28.22 -24.18
CA ARG A 200 27.81 27.18 -23.29
C ARG A 200 27.62 27.59 -21.83
N THR A 201 27.05 26.70 -21.03
CA THR A 201 26.88 26.91 -19.59
C THR A 201 26.97 25.57 -18.85
N LYS A 202 27.72 25.54 -17.75
CA LYS A 202 28.04 24.32 -16.95
C LYS A 202 28.52 23.10 -17.78
N GLY A 203 29.17 23.34 -18.92
CA GLY A 203 29.69 22.29 -19.80
C GLY A 203 28.72 21.79 -20.88
N GLU A 204 27.49 22.30 -20.91
CA GLU A 204 26.48 21.96 -21.90
C GLU A 204 26.26 23.09 -22.91
N ILE A 205 25.87 22.74 -24.14
CA ILE A 205 25.54 23.69 -25.21
C ILE A 205 24.01 23.82 -25.28
N TRP A 206 23.52 25.05 -25.19
CA TRP A 206 22.10 25.39 -25.16
C TRP A 206 21.77 26.42 -26.22
N GLN A 207 20.56 26.34 -26.77
CA GLN A 207 20.00 27.40 -27.60
C GLN A 207 19.68 28.60 -26.71
N ALA A 208 20.02 29.79 -27.17
CA ALA A 208 19.76 31.02 -26.44
C ALA A 208 19.19 32.11 -27.34
N ARG A 209 18.36 32.96 -26.74
CA ARG A 209 17.78 34.14 -27.39
C ARG A 209 18.17 35.38 -26.60
N SER A 210 18.69 36.38 -27.31
CA SER A 210 19.09 37.67 -26.73
C SER A 210 18.27 38.79 -27.37
N PRO A 211 17.81 39.78 -26.59
CA PRO A 211 17.17 40.98 -27.14
C PRO A 211 18.16 42.00 -27.73
N VAL A 212 19.46 41.77 -27.55
CA VAL A 212 20.55 42.67 -27.99
C VAL A 212 21.60 41.81 -28.72
N PRO A 213 22.27 42.31 -29.78
CA PRO A 213 23.34 41.59 -30.45
C PRO A 213 24.43 41.14 -29.47
N VAL A 214 24.88 39.90 -29.65
CA VAL A 214 25.89 39.22 -28.83
C VAL A 214 27.11 38.88 -29.69
N GLU A 215 28.30 39.12 -29.16
CA GLU A 215 29.57 38.76 -29.80
C GLU A 215 30.01 37.34 -29.42
N ALA A 216 30.81 36.70 -30.28
CA ALA A 216 31.38 35.39 -29.98
C ALA A 216 32.26 35.47 -28.71
N GLU A 217 32.22 34.42 -27.88
CA GLU A 217 32.93 34.32 -26.60
C GLU A 217 32.49 35.33 -25.51
N GLN A 218 31.41 36.09 -25.75
CA GLN A 218 30.92 37.06 -24.78
C GLN A 218 30.28 36.38 -23.56
N ALA A 219 30.55 36.91 -22.37
CA ALA A 219 29.91 36.47 -21.13
C ALA A 219 28.48 37.03 -21.03
N LEU A 220 27.53 36.14 -20.74
CA LEU A 220 26.10 36.41 -20.66
C LEU A 220 25.54 35.95 -19.32
N LYS A 221 24.47 36.60 -18.86
CA LYS A 221 23.66 36.16 -17.71
C LYS A 221 22.33 35.62 -18.21
N ILE A 222 21.97 34.43 -17.73
CA ILE A 222 20.68 33.81 -18.06
C ILE A 222 19.61 34.47 -17.20
N THR A 223 18.64 35.13 -17.83
CA THR A 223 17.55 35.85 -17.15
C THR A 223 16.26 35.04 -17.06
N GLY A 224 16.12 34.00 -17.87
CA GLY A 224 14.93 33.16 -17.90
C GLY A 224 15.06 32.01 -18.90
N THR A 225 13.98 31.25 -19.06
CA THR A 225 13.91 30.14 -20.02
C THR A 225 12.56 30.15 -20.72
N ASP A 226 12.56 29.96 -22.03
CA ASP A 226 11.37 29.73 -22.85
C ASP A 226 11.46 28.30 -23.43
N GLY A 227 10.86 27.33 -22.73
CA GLY A 227 11.01 25.91 -23.02
C GLY A 227 12.47 25.45 -22.90
N LEU A 228 13.08 25.08 -24.04
CA LEU A 228 14.49 24.65 -24.15
C LEU A 228 15.43 25.78 -24.60
N VAL A 229 14.93 27.01 -24.74
CA VAL A 229 15.72 28.18 -25.14
C VAL A 229 16.03 29.05 -23.91
N LEU A 230 17.29 29.37 -23.68
CA LEU A 230 17.73 30.23 -22.60
C LEU A 230 17.60 31.70 -23.01
N LEU A 231 16.90 32.51 -22.18
CA LEU A 231 16.88 33.96 -22.36
C LEU A 231 18.13 34.54 -21.71
N VAL A 232 18.97 35.21 -22.50
CA VAL A 232 20.29 35.69 -22.08
C VAL A 232 20.44 37.18 -22.32
N LYS A 233 21.24 37.84 -21.46
CA LYS A 233 21.66 39.24 -21.65
C LYS A 233 23.17 39.38 -21.44
N PRO A 234 23.85 40.27 -22.20
CA PRO A 234 25.26 40.58 -21.96
C PRO A 234 25.54 41.02 -20.52
N LEU A 235 26.67 40.55 -19.97
CA LEU A 235 27.11 40.92 -18.61
C LEU A 235 27.73 42.34 -18.52
N ASN A 236 27.64 43.14 -19.59
CA ASN A 236 28.16 44.51 -19.63
C ASN A 236 27.03 45.53 -19.82
N SER A 237 26.61 46.13 -18.70
CA SER A 237 26.44 47.57 -18.57
C SER A 237 26.48 47.92 -17.09
N LYS A 238 27.23 48.98 -16.76
CA LYS A 238 27.26 49.63 -15.45
C LYS A 238 25.83 50.00 -15.01
N GLU A 239 25.37 49.45 -13.89
CA GLU A 239 24.27 49.86 -12.98
C GLU A 239 24.08 48.65 -12.03
N GLU A 240 24.21 48.70 -10.70
CA GLU A 240 23.93 49.73 -9.69
C GLU A 240 25.01 49.70 -8.59
N ILE A 241 25.45 50.90 -8.16
CA ILE A 241 25.95 51.21 -6.81
C ILE A 241 24.76 51.84 -6.08
#